data_AF-A0A497L6F0-F1
#
_entry.id   AF-A0A497L6F0-F1
#
_cell.length_a   1.000
_cell.length_b   1.000
_cell.length_c   1.000
_cell.angle_alpha   90.00
_cell.angle_beta   90.00
_cell.angle_gamma   90.00
#
_symmetry.space_group_name_H-M   'P 1'
#
loop_
_entity.id
_entity.type
_entity.pdbx_description
1 polymer ?
#
loop_
_entity_poly.entity_id
_entity_poly.type
_entity_poly.pdbx_seq_one_letter_code
_entity_poly.pdbx_strand_id
1 'polypeptide(L)'
;MLGTKGKELKSKRVVLCITGSVAAVQCPEIARTLMRHGAEVFTVMSPMAQKIIHPYLMEWATGNSVVTELTGKIEHVALAGERSEKADLVLVAPATANTISKIACGIDDTPVTSVVSTAFGSNIPILIAPAMHESMYT
;
A
#
# COMPACT_ATOMS: atom_id res chain seq x y z
N MET A 1 -9.37 10.13 12.95
CA MET A 1 -10.58 10.90 12.55
C MET A 1 -10.80 10.72 11.05
N LEU A 2 -11.95 10.18 10.67
CA LEU A 2 -12.35 9.99 9.27
C LEU A 2 -13.15 11.20 8.78
N GLY A 3 -12.92 11.64 7.54
CA GLY A 3 -13.75 12.64 6.86
C GLY A 3 -13.73 14.06 7.45
N THR A 4 -12.70 14.44 8.21
CA THR A 4 -12.62 15.77 8.85
C THR A 4 -12.12 16.89 7.95
N LYS A 5 -11.47 16.59 6.82
CA LYS A 5 -11.04 17.58 5.82
C LYS A 5 -11.89 17.57 4.55
N GLY A 6 -12.54 16.45 4.24
CA GLY A 6 -13.36 16.28 3.04
C GLY A 6 -14.06 14.93 3.01
N LYS A 7 -14.86 14.67 1.96
CA LYS A 7 -15.65 13.43 1.80
C LYS A 7 -15.52 12.81 0.41
N GLU A 8 -14.57 13.27 -0.39
CA GLU A 8 -14.31 12.88 -1.77
C GLU A 8 -13.94 11.40 -1.88
N LEU A 9 -13.33 10.84 -0.82
CA LEU A 9 -12.95 9.43 -0.72
C LEU A 9 -13.90 8.62 0.16
N LYS A 10 -15.11 9.13 0.47
CA LYS A 10 -16.09 8.39 1.27
C LYS A 10 -16.39 7.04 0.61
N SER A 11 -16.40 5.98 1.43
CA SER A 11 -16.64 4.60 0.98
C SER A 11 -15.58 4.08 -0.01
N LYS A 12 -14.40 4.71 -0.08
CA LYS A 12 -13.26 4.20 -0.84
C LYS A 12 -12.32 3.41 0.04
N ARG A 13 -11.95 2.22 -0.42
CA ARG A 13 -10.95 1.36 0.22
C ARG A 13 -9.61 1.50 -0.51
N VAL A 14 -8.62 2.05 0.17
CA VAL A 14 -7.27 2.26 -0.37
C VAL A 14 -6.31 1.30 0.30
N VAL A 15 -5.58 0.54 -0.50
CA VAL A 15 -4.47 -0.29 -0.01
C VAL A 15 -3.18 0.50 -0.19
N LEU A 16 -2.58 0.90 0.94
CA LEU A 16 -1.29 1.57 0.99
C LEU A 16 -0.17 0.54 1.11
N CYS A 17 0.51 0.28 0.01
CA CYS A 17 1.70 -0.55 -0.09
C CYS A 17 2.96 0.27 0.21
N ILE A 18 3.72 -0.12 1.23
CA ILE A 18 4.92 0.59 1.69
C ILE A 18 6.16 -0.25 1.37
N THR A 19 7.15 0.36 0.72
CA THR A 19 8.42 -0.28 0.35
C THR A 19 9.61 0.30 1.13
N GLY A 20 10.78 -0.33 1.00
CA GLY A 20 11.98 -0.02 1.79
C GLY A 20 12.70 1.26 1.39
N SER A 21 12.07 2.42 1.59
CA SER A 21 12.67 3.75 1.40
C SER A 21 12.58 4.56 2.70
N VAL A 22 13.54 5.43 2.96
CA VAL A 22 13.51 6.39 4.09
C VAL A 22 12.24 7.24 4.07
N ALA A 23 11.67 7.51 2.89
CA ALA A 23 10.39 8.21 2.75
C ALA A 23 9.21 7.48 3.42
N ALA A 24 9.37 6.21 3.84
CA ALA A 24 8.34 5.47 4.56
C ALA A 24 7.91 6.16 5.87
N VAL A 25 8.77 7.01 6.46
CA VAL A 25 8.42 7.83 7.64
C VAL A 25 7.24 8.78 7.39
N GLN A 26 6.90 9.08 6.13
CA GLN A 26 5.75 9.91 5.75
C GLN A 26 4.44 9.12 5.61
N CYS A 27 4.49 7.79 5.58
CA CYS A 27 3.32 6.94 5.35
C CYS A 27 2.19 7.11 6.37
N PRO A 28 2.44 7.32 7.69
CA PRO A 28 1.37 7.60 8.63
C PRO A 28 0.57 8.86 8.27
N GLU A 29 1.25 9.91 7.78
CA GLU A 29 0.59 11.16 7.37
C GLU A 29 -0.14 11.01 6.03
N ILE A 30 0.39 10.20 5.09
CA ILE A 30 -0.31 9.81 3.86
C ILE A 30 -1.62 9.10 4.23
N ALA A 31 -1.55 8.05 5.05
CA ALA A 31 -2.72 7.29 5.49
C ALA A 31 -3.74 8.20 6.19
N ARG A 32 -3.30 9.02 7.15
CA ARG A 32 -4.17 9.94 7.87
C ARG A 32 -4.79 11.00 6.94
N THR A 33 -4.08 11.47 5.93
CA THR A 33 -4.63 12.40 4.93
C THR A 33 -5.75 11.76 4.11
N LEU A 34 -5.55 10.55 3.61
CA LEU A 34 -6.59 9.80 2.89
C LEU A 34 -7.82 9.57 3.77
N MET A 35 -7.60 9.15 5.03
CA MET A 35 -8.67 8.97 6.02
C MET A 35 -9.43 10.26 6.32
N ARG A 36 -8.74 11.39 6.46
CA ARG A 36 -9.38 12.70 6.66
C ARG A 36 -10.24 13.14 5.48
N HIS A 37 -10.08 12.55 4.30
CA HIS A 37 -10.96 12.75 3.14
C HIS A 37 -11.99 11.62 2.95
N GLY A 38 -12.07 10.68 3.90
CA GLY A 38 -13.14 9.68 3.99
C GLY A 38 -12.76 8.26 3.58
N ALA A 39 -11.51 8.01 3.17
CA ALA A 39 -11.05 6.68 2.78
C ALA A 39 -10.90 5.74 3.98
N GLU A 40 -11.19 4.46 3.77
CA GLU A 40 -10.70 3.37 4.61
C GLU A 40 -9.33 2.92 4.06
N VAL A 41 -8.31 2.85 4.92
CA VAL A 41 -6.94 2.57 4.48
C VAL A 41 -6.45 1.25 5.08
N PHE A 42 -5.98 0.34 4.23
CA PHE A 42 -5.34 -0.92 4.61
C PHE A 42 -3.86 -0.84 4.28
N THR A 43 -2.98 -1.29 5.18
CA THR A 43 -1.53 -1.18 4.95
C THR A 43 -0.93 -2.54 4.63
N VAL A 44 -0.07 -2.57 3.61
CA VAL A 44 0.75 -3.73 3.24
C VAL A 44 2.21 -3.28 3.24
N MET A 45 3.09 -4.00 3.92
CA MET A 45 4.50 -3.61 4.06
C MET A 45 5.43 -4.67 3.48
N SER A 46 6.43 -4.23 2.71
CA SER A 46 7.53 -5.13 2.34
C SER A 46 8.44 -5.42 3.56
N PRO A 47 9.23 -6.52 3.54
CA PRO A 47 10.17 -6.80 4.62
C PRO A 47 11.16 -5.67 4.89
N MET A 48 11.55 -4.91 3.86
CA MET A 48 12.46 -3.77 4.03
C MET A 48 11.77 -2.55 4.63
N ALA A 49 10.49 -2.32 4.35
CA ALA A 49 9.74 -1.23 4.98
C ALA A 49 9.66 -1.41 6.50
N GLN A 50 9.50 -2.66 6.96
CA GLN A 50 9.40 -3.02 8.38
C GLN A 50 10.68 -2.72 9.17
N LYS A 51 11.83 -2.66 8.49
CA LYS A 51 13.12 -2.27 9.10
C LYS A 51 13.27 -0.76 9.28
N ILE A 52 12.42 0.04 8.62
CA ILE A 52 12.48 1.51 8.63
C ILE A 52 11.42 2.06 9.59
N ILE A 53 10.17 1.61 9.45
CA ILE A 53 9.09 1.91 10.39
C ILE A 53 8.44 0.60 10.84
N HIS A 54 8.03 0.53 12.11
CA HIS A 54 7.39 -0.67 12.64
C HIS A 54 5.92 -0.77 12.21
N PRO A 55 5.39 -1.95 11.89
CA PRO A 55 3.97 -2.14 11.53
C PRO A 55 2.96 -1.54 12.52
N TYR A 56 3.25 -1.58 13.82
CA TYR A 56 2.39 -0.98 14.85
C TYR A 56 2.12 0.51 14.64
N LEU A 57 3.06 1.25 14.06
CA LEU A 57 2.84 2.65 13.73
C LEU A 57 1.73 2.79 12.68
N MET A 58 1.74 1.91 11.68
CA MET A 58 0.74 1.93 10.62
C MET A 58 -0.60 1.37 11.10
N GLU A 59 -0.61 0.37 11.97
CA GLU A 59 -1.83 -0.11 12.62
C GLU A 59 -2.49 0.99 13.45
N TRP A 60 -1.71 1.72 14.26
CA TRP A 60 -2.20 2.91 14.94
C TRP A 60 -2.67 3.98 13.95
N ALA A 61 -1.98 4.17 12.82
CA ALA A 61 -2.29 5.21 11.83
C ALA A 61 -3.50 4.88 10.95
N THR A 62 -3.88 3.63 10.75
CA THR A 62 -5.05 3.26 9.95
C THR A 62 -6.22 2.77 10.79
N GLY A 63 -5.95 2.21 11.96
CA GLY A 63 -6.93 1.45 12.74
C GLY A 63 -7.19 0.04 12.20
N ASN A 64 -6.42 -0.41 11.20
CA ASN A 64 -6.54 -1.70 10.54
C ASN A 64 -5.25 -2.50 10.72
N SER A 65 -5.37 -3.83 10.83
CA SER A 65 -4.21 -4.72 10.86
C SER A 65 -3.34 -4.55 9.61
N VAL A 66 -2.03 -4.68 9.79
CA VAL A 66 -1.04 -4.48 8.74
C VAL A 66 -0.61 -5.83 8.17
N VAL A 67 -0.63 -5.97 6.85
CA VAL A 67 -0.12 -7.16 6.17
C VAL A 67 1.39 -7.04 6.03
N THR A 68 2.13 -7.87 6.77
CA THR A 68 3.61 -7.90 6.77
C THR A 68 4.17 -9.13 6.07
N GLU A 69 3.36 -10.15 5.87
CA GLU A 69 3.67 -11.40 5.19
C GLU A 69 2.39 -11.98 4.56
N LEU A 70 2.55 -12.93 3.63
CA LEU A 70 1.44 -13.67 3.06
C LEU A 70 1.33 -15.01 3.77
N THR A 71 0.14 -15.33 4.28
CA THR A 71 -0.14 -16.55 5.01
C THR A 71 -1.23 -17.36 4.30
N GLY A 72 -1.70 -18.45 4.93
CA GLY A 72 -2.87 -19.19 4.46
C GLY A 72 -4.16 -18.36 4.40
N LYS A 73 -4.15 -17.12 4.92
CA LYS A 73 -5.28 -16.19 4.83
C LYS A 73 -5.33 -15.42 3.50
N ILE A 74 -4.41 -15.69 2.56
CA ILE A 74 -4.42 -15.15 1.19
C ILE A 74 -4.63 -13.64 1.13
N GLU A 75 -3.87 -12.88 1.93
CA GLU A 75 -4.06 -11.45 2.19
C GLU A 75 -4.07 -10.60 0.92
N HIS A 76 -3.29 -10.98 -0.09
CA HIS A 76 -3.24 -10.31 -1.39
C HIS A 76 -4.55 -10.45 -2.17
N VAL A 77 -5.15 -11.66 -2.18
CA VAL A 77 -6.48 -11.92 -2.77
C VAL A 77 -7.58 -11.29 -1.92
N ALA A 78 -7.43 -11.30 -0.59
CA ALA A 78 -8.36 -10.59 0.27
C ALA A 78 -8.36 -9.10 -0.10
N LEU A 79 -7.23 -8.40 -0.05
CA LEU A 79 -7.24 -6.95 -0.27
C LEU A 79 -7.56 -6.55 -1.72
N ALA A 80 -7.12 -7.32 -2.72
CA ALA A 80 -7.11 -6.89 -4.11
C ALA A 80 -7.72 -7.88 -5.12
N GLY A 81 -8.27 -9.02 -4.69
CA GLY A 81 -8.93 -9.99 -5.57
C GLY A 81 -10.35 -9.60 -5.95
N GLU A 82 -10.94 -10.32 -6.92
CA GLU A 82 -12.31 -10.07 -7.37
C GLU A 82 -13.36 -10.48 -6.32
N ARG A 83 -13.74 -9.52 -5.47
CA ARG A 83 -14.76 -9.67 -4.42
C ARG A 83 -15.49 -8.34 -4.16
N SER A 84 -16.64 -8.41 -3.48
CA SER A 84 -17.45 -7.22 -3.10
C SER A 84 -16.66 -6.17 -2.31
N GLU A 85 -15.66 -6.64 -1.59
CA GLU A 85 -14.86 -5.92 -0.61
C GLU A 85 -13.42 -5.68 -1.09
N LYS A 86 -13.20 -5.61 -2.41
CA LYS A 86 -11.88 -5.34 -2.99
C LYS A 86 -11.49 -3.87 -2.85
N ALA A 87 -10.20 -3.59 -2.94
CA ALA A 87 -9.70 -2.23 -2.97
C ALA A 87 -10.24 -1.43 -4.17
N ASP A 88 -10.54 -0.15 -3.96
CA ASP A 88 -10.81 0.80 -5.04
C ASP A 88 -9.52 1.35 -5.66
N LEU A 89 -8.41 1.30 -4.91
CA LEU A 89 -7.09 1.81 -5.31
C LEU A 89 -6.00 1.06 -4.56
N VAL A 90 -4.93 0.68 -5.28
CA VAL A 90 -3.65 0.29 -4.68
C VAL A 90 -2.67 1.44 -4.86
N LEU A 91 -2.15 1.98 -3.76
CA LEU A 91 -1.15 3.03 -3.73
C LEU A 91 0.18 2.46 -3.24
N VAL A 92 1.19 2.40 -4.09
CA VAL A 92 2.56 2.04 -3.70
C VAL A 92 3.33 3.32 -3.38
N ALA A 93 3.45 3.65 -2.09
CA ALA A 93 4.05 4.90 -1.63
C ALA A 93 4.74 4.73 -0.26
N PRO A 94 6.09 4.89 -0.18
CA PRO A 94 7.01 5.03 -1.30
C PRO A 94 7.14 3.75 -2.13
N ALA A 95 7.51 3.89 -3.40
CA ALA A 95 7.91 2.80 -4.28
C ALA A 95 9.41 2.89 -4.62
N THR A 96 10.23 1.97 -4.10
CA THR A 96 11.65 1.89 -4.46
C THR A 96 11.83 1.40 -5.89
N ALA A 97 12.97 1.74 -6.51
CA ALA A 97 13.38 1.19 -7.80
C ALA A 97 13.27 -0.34 -7.85
N ASN A 98 13.77 -1.02 -6.81
CA ASN A 98 13.70 -2.48 -6.71
C ASN A 98 12.26 -3.01 -6.78
N THR A 99 11.32 -2.42 -6.03
CA THR A 99 9.91 -2.86 -6.10
C THR A 99 9.28 -2.51 -7.45
N ILE A 100 9.60 -1.35 -8.04
CA ILE A 100 9.09 -0.97 -9.36
C ILE A 100 9.60 -1.94 -10.43
N SER A 101 10.89 -2.28 -10.44
CA SER A 101 11.47 -3.26 -11.36
C SER A 101 10.83 -4.63 -11.21
N LYS A 102 10.58 -5.08 -9.98
CA LYS A 102 9.85 -6.34 -9.73
C LYS A 102 8.44 -6.32 -10.30
N ILE A 103 7.68 -5.26 -10.04
CA ILE A 103 6.32 -5.09 -10.58
C ILE A 103 6.35 -5.12 -12.12
N ALA A 104 7.26 -4.36 -12.74
CA ALA A 104 7.39 -4.28 -14.19
C ALA A 104 7.76 -5.62 -14.83
N CYS A 105 8.56 -6.44 -14.15
CA CYS A 105 8.97 -7.77 -14.60
C CYS A 105 8.00 -8.89 -14.17
N GLY A 106 6.88 -8.59 -13.50
CA GLY A 106 5.93 -9.58 -13.03
C GLY A 106 6.46 -10.47 -11.89
N ILE A 107 7.44 -9.99 -11.11
CA ILE A 107 7.99 -10.69 -9.94
C ILE A 107 7.15 -10.33 -8.71
N ASP A 108 6.54 -11.33 -8.08
CA ASP A 108 5.57 -11.19 -6.98
C ASP A 108 6.03 -11.86 -5.67
N ASP A 109 7.30 -11.65 -5.29
CA ASP A 109 7.97 -12.33 -4.18
C ASP A 109 7.87 -11.63 -2.80
N THR A 110 7.08 -10.56 -2.69
CA THR A 110 6.80 -9.84 -1.43
C THR A 110 5.30 -9.56 -1.29
N PRO A 111 4.76 -9.35 -0.07
CA PRO A 111 3.35 -9.01 0.11
C PRO A 111 2.90 -7.82 -0.75
N VAL A 112 3.74 -6.79 -0.88
CA VAL A 112 3.47 -5.62 -1.72
C VAL A 112 3.37 -6.00 -3.19
N THR A 113 4.35 -6.73 -3.73
CA THR A 113 4.36 -7.08 -5.16
C THR A 113 3.22 -8.04 -5.50
N SER A 114 2.89 -9.00 -4.63
CA SER A 114 1.76 -9.91 -4.87
C SER A 114 0.40 -9.21 -4.78
N VAL A 115 0.23 -8.23 -3.89
CA VAL A 115 -0.97 -7.36 -3.87
C VAL A 115 -1.09 -6.58 -5.17
N VAL A 116 0.00 -6.01 -5.68
CA VAL A 116 0.00 -5.28 -6.95
C VAL A 116 -0.35 -6.20 -8.13
N SER A 117 0.23 -7.40 -8.22
CA SER A 117 -0.12 -8.38 -9.25
C SER A 117 -1.60 -8.77 -9.21
N THR A 118 -2.14 -8.99 -8.00
CA THR A 118 -3.57 -9.30 -7.81
C THR A 118 -4.47 -8.15 -8.24
N ALA A 119 -4.11 -6.93 -7.87
CA ALA A 119 -4.82 -5.71 -8.23
C ALA A 119 -4.83 -5.51 -9.75
N PHE A 120 -3.70 -5.77 -10.41
CA PHE A 120 -3.59 -5.72 -11.87
C PHE A 120 -4.55 -6.72 -12.53
N GLY A 121 -4.57 -7.98 -12.06
CA GLY A 121 -5.50 -8.99 -12.55
C GLY A 121 -6.98 -8.69 -12.29
N SER A 122 -7.29 -7.91 -11.25
CA SER A 122 -8.66 -7.56 -10.85
C SER A 122 -9.12 -6.18 -11.34
N ASN A 123 -8.38 -5.57 -12.28
CA ASN A 123 -8.62 -4.23 -12.84
C ASN A 123 -8.76 -3.12 -11.78
N ILE A 124 -8.03 -3.24 -10.67
CA ILE A 124 -7.96 -2.19 -9.66
C ILE A 124 -6.91 -1.16 -10.10
N PRO A 125 -7.23 0.16 -10.09
CA PRO A 125 -6.24 1.19 -10.35
C PRO A 125 -5.03 1.08 -9.42
N ILE A 126 -3.83 1.16 -10.00
CA ILE A 126 -2.56 1.14 -9.26
C ILE A 126 -1.85 2.48 -9.46
N LEU A 127 -1.55 3.15 -8.36
CA LEU A 127 -0.76 4.38 -8.33
C LEU A 127 0.60 4.10 -7.71
N ILE A 128 1.67 4.48 -8.40
CA ILE A 128 3.05 4.31 -7.94
C ILE A 128 3.63 5.69 -7.65
N ALA A 129 4.17 5.88 -6.44
CA ALA A 129 4.88 7.08 -6.02
C ALA A 129 6.37 6.75 -5.81
N PRO A 130 7.23 6.91 -6.83
CA PRO A 130 8.61 6.49 -6.77
C PRO A 130 9.43 7.30 -5.77
N ALA A 131 10.26 6.64 -4.96
CA ALA A 131 11.22 7.27 -4.05
C ALA A 131 12.53 6.50 -4.03
N MET A 132 13.55 7.07 -4.66
CA MET A 132 14.88 6.48 -4.83
C MET A 132 15.96 7.57 -4.90
N HIS A 133 17.22 7.18 -4.93
CA HIS A 133 18.32 8.13 -5.18
C HIS A 133 18.18 8.72 -6.59
N GLU A 134 18.62 9.97 -6.79
CA GLU A 134 18.50 10.70 -8.06
C GLU A 134 19.05 9.90 -9.25
N SER A 135 20.19 9.24 -9.06
CA SER A 135 20.87 8.41 -10.09
C SER A 135 20.08 7.18 -10.54
N MET A 136 18.92 6.88 -9.95
CA MET A 136 18.10 5.72 -10.27
C MET A 136 16.86 6.06 -11.11
N TYR A 137 16.57 7.34 -11.34
CA TYR A 137 15.39 7.80 -12.09
C TYR A 137 15.56 7.80 -13.62
N THR A 138 16.78 7.60 -14.11
CA THR A 138 17.16 7.64 -15.52
C THR A 138 17.51 6.23 -16.01
#